data_AF-A0A1C5IUM6-F1
#
_entry.id   AF-A0A1C5IUM6-F1
#
_cell.length_a   1.000
_cell.length_b   1.000
_cell.length_c   1.000
_cell.angle_alpha   90.00
_cell.angle_beta   90.00
_cell.angle_gamma   90.00
#
_symmetry.space_group_name_H-M   'P 1'
#
loop_
_entity.id
_entity.type
_entity.pdbx_description
1 polymer ?
#
loop_
_entity_poly.entity_id
_entity_poly.type
_entity_poly.pdbx_seq_one_letter_code
_entity_poly.pdbx_strand_id
1 'polypeptide(L)'
;MTEPHWIIHLPTTLTSVDGAAALAMALRRSLGHVLAIDFGETTLSEEDRQCVRTRVWCDARLDGSGRCLRPADHDDGCAPE
;
A
#
# COMPACT_ATOMS: atom_id res chain seq x y z
N MET A 1 -23.36 -4.61 -11.03
CA MET A 1 -22.99 -4.45 -9.62
C MET A 1 -21.59 -5.01 -9.48
N THR A 2 -20.64 -4.21 -9.03
CA THR A 2 -19.29 -4.70 -8.69
C THR A 2 -19.43 -5.72 -7.55
N GLU A 3 -18.72 -6.84 -7.65
CA GLU A 3 -18.71 -7.84 -6.58
C GLU A 3 -18.15 -7.22 -5.28
N PRO A 4 -18.70 -7.58 -4.10
CA PRO A 4 -18.22 -7.03 -2.85
C PRO A 4 -16.79 -7.52 -2.56
N HIS A 5 -15.89 -6.58 -2.30
CA HIS A 5 -14.52 -6.86 -1.84
C HIS A 5 -14.41 -6.60 -0.33
N TRP A 6 -13.65 -7.45 0.37
CA TRP A 6 -13.48 -7.38 1.83
C TRP A 6 -12.08 -6.88 2.20
N ILE A 7 -11.98 -6.13 3.29
CA ILE A 7 -10.72 -5.52 3.76
C ILE A 7 -10.30 -6.16 5.07
N ILE A 8 -9.01 -6.52 5.18
CA ILE A 8 -8.41 -7.00 6.42
C ILE A 8 -7.69 -5.84 7.11
N HIS A 9 -8.07 -5.56 8.36
CA HIS A 9 -7.37 -4.60 9.21
C HIS A 9 -6.42 -5.34 10.14
N LEU A 10 -5.12 -5.10 9.98
CA LEU A 10 -4.07 -5.67 10.83
C LEU A 10 -3.42 -4.55 11.65
N PRO A 11 -3.78 -4.38 12.94
CA PRO A 11 -3.14 -3.39 13.79
C PRO A 11 -1.68 -3.77 14.03
N THR A 12 -0.82 -2.76 14.18
CA THR A 12 0.62 -2.94 14.45
C THR A 12 0.99 -2.15 15.69
N THR A 13 2.06 -2.55 16.38
CA THR A 13 2.61 -1.79 17.52
C THR A 13 3.55 -0.66 17.09
N LEU A 14 3.63 -0.37 15.78
CA LEU A 14 4.54 0.63 15.23
C LEU A 14 3.96 2.03 15.44
N THR A 15 4.77 2.93 15.99
CA THR A 15 4.36 4.30 16.31
C THR A 15 4.83 5.31 15.27
N SER A 16 5.40 4.86 14.15
CA SER A 16 5.83 5.72 13.04
C SER A 16 5.20 5.28 11.72
N VAL A 17 4.77 6.27 10.93
CA VAL A 17 4.21 6.04 9.60
C VAL A 17 5.24 5.38 8.67
N ASP A 18 6.50 5.81 8.75
CA ASP A 18 7.59 5.24 7.94
C ASP A 18 7.87 3.78 8.31
N GLY A 19 7.81 3.44 9.61
CA GLY A 19 7.97 2.07 10.08
C GLY A 19 6.83 1.17 9.60
N ALA A 20 5.59 1.67 9.67
CA ALA A 20 4.42 0.96 9.17
C ALA A 20 4.45 0.78 7.65
N ALA A 21 4.92 1.80 6.90
CA ALA A 21 5.13 1.71 5.46
C ALA A 21 6.22 0.69 5.09
N ALA A 22 7.32 0.67 5.85
CA ALA A 22 8.38 -0.33 5.69
C ALA A 22 7.89 -1.76 5.92
N LEU A 23 7.04 -1.98 6.93
CA LEU A 23 6.41 -3.27 7.16
C LEU A 23 5.49 -3.66 5.99
N ALA A 24 4.67 -2.74 5.48
CA ALA A 24 3.81 -3.00 4.33
C ALA A 24 4.63 -3.39 3.08
N MET A 25 5.78 -2.75 2.84
CA MET A 25 6.71 -3.16 1.78
C MET A 25 7.29 -4.56 2.00
N ALA A 26 7.66 -4.91 3.23
CA ALA A 26 8.16 -6.24 3.56
C ALA A 26 7.09 -7.33 3.37
N LEU A 27 5.85 -7.05 3.78
CA LEU A 27 4.70 -7.93 3.57
C LEU A 27 4.44 -8.16 2.08
N ARG A 28 4.45 -7.10 1.26
CA ARG A 28 4.31 -7.22 -0.20
C ARG A 28 5.37 -8.14 -0.81
N ARG A 29 6.63 -7.97 -0.42
CA ARG A 29 7.74 -8.81 -0.92
C ARG A 29 7.59 -10.28 -0.50
N SER A 30 7.16 -10.53 0.74
CA SER A 30 7.00 -11.89 1.28
C SER A 30 5.77 -12.61 0.70
N LEU A 31 4.65 -11.89 0.59
CA LEU A 31 3.34 -12.41 0.21
C LEU A 31 2.99 -12.15 -1.26
N GLY A 32 3.95 -11.77 -2.10
CA GLY A 32 3.71 -11.54 -3.53
C GLY A 32 3.16 -12.75 -4.29
N HIS A 33 3.24 -13.95 -3.70
CA HIS A 33 2.64 -15.18 -4.22
C HIS A 33 1.12 -15.30 -3.91
N VAL A 34 0.58 -14.49 -3.00
CA VAL A 34 -0.84 -14.49 -2.61
C VAL A 34 -1.62 -13.51 -3.49
N LEU A 35 -2.19 -14.03 -4.58
CA LEU A 35 -2.90 -13.21 -5.58
C LEU A 35 -4.23 -12.60 -5.08
N ALA A 36 -4.70 -13.03 -3.90
CA ALA A 36 -5.90 -12.49 -3.26
C ALA A 36 -5.67 -11.13 -2.55
N ILE A 37 -4.42 -10.68 -2.44
CA ILE A 37 -4.06 -9.43 -1.76
C ILE A 37 -3.57 -8.42 -2.80
N ASP A 38 -4.33 -7.35 -3.02
CA ASP A 38 -3.85 -6.20 -3.77
C ASP A 38 -3.03 -5.29 -2.85
N PHE A 39 -1.72 -5.50 -2.86
CA PHE A 39 -0.83 -4.64 -2.10
C PHE A 39 -0.84 -3.20 -2.62
N GLY A 40 -1.09 -2.92 -3.89
CA GLY A 40 -1.11 -1.54 -4.42
C GLY A 40 -2.15 -0.65 -3.74
N GLU A 41 -3.24 -1.26 -3.25
CA GLU A 41 -4.31 -0.57 -2.52
C GLU A 41 -4.08 -0.47 -1.00
N THR A 42 -2.93 -0.88 -0.46
CA THR A 42 -2.73 -0.80 1.01
C THR A 42 -2.70 0.66 1.47
N THR A 43 -3.52 0.93 2.48
CA THR A 43 -3.58 2.22 3.17
C THR A 43 -3.22 2.06 4.64
N LEU A 44 -2.50 3.02 5.19
CA LEU A 44 -2.23 3.16 6.60
C LEU A 44 -3.18 4.17 7.23
N SER A 45 -3.48 3.95 8.50
CA SER A 45 -4.28 4.84 9.32
C SER A 45 -3.75 4.78 10.74
N GLU A 46 -3.80 5.89 11.47
CA GLU A 46 -3.68 5.82 12.93
C GLU A 46 -4.85 5.00 13.50
N GLU A 47 -4.61 4.25 14.56
CA GLU A 47 -5.61 3.36 15.18
C GLU A 47 -6.88 4.12 15.59
N ASP A 48 -6.71 5.34 16.10
CA ASP A 48 -7.80 6.23 16.52
C ASP A 48 -8.41 7.04 15.35
N ARG A 49 -7.81 6.96 14.15
CA ARG A 49 -8.22 7.72 12.96
C ARG A 49 -8.30 6.85 11.70
N GLN A 50 -9.00 5.71 11.80
CA GLN A 50 -9.14 4.73 10.72
C GLN A 50 -9.84 5.27 9.45
N CYS A 51 -10.54 6.40 9.56
CA CYS A 51 -11.10 7.09 8.40
C CYS A 51 -10.06 7.84 7.56
N VAL A 52 -8.87 8.09 8.10
CA VAL A 52 -7.75 8.74 7.42
C VAL A 52 -6.88 7.66 6.78
N ARG A 53 -6.93 7.55 5.46
CA ARG A 53 -6.20 6.54 4.69
C ARG A 53 -5.00 7.17 3.99
N THR A 54 -3.83 7.00 4.57
CA THR A 54 -2.54 7.36 3.96
C THR A 54 -2.10 6.24 3.02
N ARG A 55 -1.82 6.54 1.76
CA ARG A 55 -1.32 5.53 0.82
C ARG A 55 0.13 5.18 1.13
N VAL A 56 0.48 3.91 1.00
CA VAL A 56 1.89 3.46 1.16
C VAL A 56 2.68 3.65 -0.15
N TRP A 57 2.04 3.46 -1.30
CA TRP A 57 2.66 3.63 -2.62
C TRP A 57 2.03 4.77 -3.41
N CYS A 58 2.78 5.30 -4.36
CA CYS A 58 2.30 6.26 -5.34
C CYS A 58 1.13 5.71 -6.16
N ASP A 59 1.18 4.44 -6.56
CA ASP A 59 0.11 3.73 -7.29
C ASP A 59 -0.28 4.38 -8.65
N ALA A 60 0.49 5.38 -9.10
CA ALA A 60 0.28 6.06 -10.37
C ALA A 60 0.36 5.08 -11.54
N ARG A 61 -0.59 5.17 -12.48
CA ARG A 61 -0.60 4.34 -13.67
C ARG A 61 0.53 4.79 -14.59
N LEU A 62 1.35 3.82 -15.03
CA LEU A 62 2.42 4.02 -15.99
C LEU A 62 1.92 3.64 -17.39
N ASP A 63 2.48 4.26 -18.43
CA ASP A 63 2.04 4.12 -19.84
C ASP A 63 2.18 2.70 -20.43
N GLY A 64 2.68 1.74 -19.64
CA GLY A 64 2.94 0.35 -20.05
C GLY A 64 2.13 -0.71 -19.30
N SER A 65 0.97 -0.37 -18.73
CA SER A 65 0.08 -1.26 -17.92
C SER A 65 0.54 -1.59 -16.49
N GLY A 66 1.66 -1.02 -16.05
CA GLY A 66 2.15 -1.12 -14.67
C GLY A 66 1.67 0.03 -13.78
N ARG A 67 1.94 -0.11 -12.48
CA ARG A 67 1.78 0.96 -11.50
C ARG A 67 3.13 1.31 -10.87
N CYS A 68 3.28 2.57 -10.47
CA CYS A 68 4.46 3.01 -9.74
C CYS A 68 4.56 2.25 -8.41
N LEU A 69 5.69 1.57 -8.20
CA LEU A 69 5.95 0.77 -7.00
C LEU A 69 6.74 1.54 -5.93
N ARG A 70 6.98 2.83 -6.16
CA ARG A 70 7.69 3.72 -5.23
C ARG A 70 6.79 4.11 -4.04
N PRO A 71 7.39 4.49 -2.89
CA PRO A 71 6.64 5.06 -1.77
C PRO A 71 5.75 6.22 -2.20
N ALA A 72 4.63 6.43 -1.50
CA ALA A 72 3.84 7.64 -1.68
C ALA A 72 4.71 8.90 -1.49
N ASP A 73 4.42 9.96 -2.24
CA ASP A 73 5.13 11.24 -2.20
C ASP A 73 6.64 11.18 -2.52
N HIS A 74 7.05 10.24 -3.39
CA HIS A 74 8.44 10.22 -3.88
C HIS A 74 8.74 11.43 -4.80
N ASP A 75 9.92 12.03 -4.64
CA ASP A 75 10.34 13.20 -5.41
C ASP A 75 10.78 12.87 -6.85
N ASP A 76 11.22 11.63 -7.10
CA ASP A 76 11.64 11.17 -8.42
C ASP A 76 10.44 11.01 -9.37
N GLY A 77 10.69 10.92 -10.69
CA GLY A 77 9.63 10.54 -11.63
C GLY A 77 9.06 9.15 -11.34
N CYS A 78 7.77 8.93 -11.64
CA CYS A 78 7.14 7.62 -11.47
C CYS A 78 7.84 6.55 -12.33
N ALA A 79 8.20 5.42 -11.73
CA ALA A 79 8.88 4.32 -12.40
C ALA A 79 8.32 2.96 -11.93
N PRO A 80 8.40 1.90 -12.77
CA PRO A 80 7.93 0.58 -12.40
C PRO A 80 8.82 -0.13 -11.37
N GLU A 81 10.06 0.33 -11.12
CA GLU A 81 10.99 -0.17 -10.09
C GLU A 81 11.74 0.95 -9.38
#